data_AF-A0A261FYS2-F1
#
_entry.id   AF-A0A261FYS2-F1
#
_cell.length_a   1.000
_cell.length_b   1.000
_cell.length_c   1.000
_cell.angle_alpha   90.00
_cell.angle_beta   90.00
_cell.angle_gamma   90.00
#
_symmetry.space_group_name_H-M   'P 1'
#
loop_
_entity.id
_entity.type
_entity.pdbx_description
1 polymer ?
#
loop_
_entity_poly.entity_id
_entity_poly.type
_entity_poly.pdbx_seq_one_letter_code
_entity_poly.pdbx_strand_id
1 'polypeptide(L)'
;MATKRQVTLRFRDEYMKASKKDKGRILDEMCSVLKIGRSTARRRLTEAGTQPRELPAARKTRPKRYSEQSRELLVRVWLMMDLP
;
A
#
# COMPACT_ATOMS: atom_id res chain seq x y z
N MET A 1 -0.70 20.06 2.18
CA MET A 1 -1.58 18.91 1.83
C MET A 1 -1.73 17.90 2.99
N ALA A 2 -1.81 18.35 4.26
CA ALA A 2 -1.90 17.45 5.43
C ALA A 2 -3.35 17.24 5.94
N THR A 3 -4.24 18.21 5.69
CA THR A 3 -5.61 18.25 6.21
C THR A 3 -6.47 17.09 5.71
N LYS A 4 -6.34 16.72 4.42
CA LYS A 4 -7.14 15.63 3.84
C LYS A 4 -6.83 14.26 4.49
N ARG A 5 -5.59 14.03 4.90
CA ARG A 5 -5.17 12.77 5.54
C ARG A 5 -5.70 12.66 6.98
N GLN A 6 -5.67 13.76 7.73
CA GLN A 6 -6.19 13.78 9.10
C GLN A 6 -7.70 13.54 9.15
N VAL A 7 -8.45 14.13 8.21
CA VAL A 7 -9.90 13.90 8.09
C VAL A 7 -10.20 12.43 7.78
N THR A 8 -9.45 11.80 6.88
CA THR A 8 -9.64 10.36 6.59
C THR A 8 -9.26 9.44 7.75
N LEU A 9 -8.31 9.84 8.61
CA LEU A 9 -7.92 9.05 9.78
C LEU A 9 -8.98 9.10 10.89
N ARG A 10 -9.65 10.24 11.10
CA ARG A 10 -10.77 10.33 12.05
C ARG A 10 -11.96 9.49 11.62
N PHE A 11 -12.36 9.60 10.34
CA PHE A 11 -13.44 8.78 9.79
C PHE A 11 -13.10 7.28 9.80
N ARG A 12 -11.82 6.90 9.71
CA ARG A 12 -11.38 5.50 9.84
C ARG A 12 -11.72 4.95 11.23
N ASP A 13 -11.33 5.63 12.30
CA ASP A 13 -11.51 5.11 13.66
C ASP A 13 -13.00 4.96 14.02
N GLU A 14 -13.82 5.93 13.60
CA GLU A 14 -15.27 5.86 13.75
C GLU A 14 -15.87 4.75 12.89
N TYR A 15 -15.46 4.60 11.63
CA TYR A 15 -15.96 3.55 10.74
C TYR A 15 -15.58 2.13 11.21
N MET A 16 -14.41 1.96 11.84
CA MET A 16 -13.96 0.68 12.39
C MET A 16 -14.76 0.30 13.64
N LYS A 17 -15.11 1.27 14.50
CA LYS A 17 -15.91 1.06 15.72
C LYS A 17 -17.43 1.00 15.47
N ALA A 18 -17.90 1.58 14.37
CA ALA A 18 -19.32 1.74 14.05
C ALA A 18 -20.05 0.41 13.78
N SER A 19 -21.35 0.36 14.10
CA SER A 19 -22.25 -0.72 13.72
C SER A 19 -22.61 -0.66 12.22
N LYS A 20 -23.22 -1.71 11.65
CA LYS A 20 -23.61 -1.75 10.23
C LYS A 20 -24.45 -0.54 9.78
N LYS A 21 -25.30 0.02 10.65
CA LYS A 21 -26.11 1.21 10.34
C LYS A 21 -25.29 2.49 10.36
N ASP A 22 -24.40 2.64 11.34
CA ASP A 22 -23.61 3.85 11.53
C ASP A 22 -22.52 3.99 10.45
N LYS A 23 -21.99 2.87 9.95
CA LYS A 23 -21.08 2.84 8.80
C LYS A 23 -21.67 3.50 7.55
N GLY A 24 -22.99 3.40 7.35
CA GLY A 24 -23.69 4.06 6.25
C GLY A 24 -23.63 5.58 6.36
N ARG A 25 -23.94 6.11 7.55
CA ARG A 25 -23.95 7.56 7.83
C ARG A 25 -22.54 8.16 7.71
N ILE A 26 -21.53 7.48 8.25
CA ILE A 26 -20.13 7.89 8.17
C ILE A 26 -19.66 7.98 6.71
N LEU A 27 -20.09 7.03 5.86
CA LEU A 27 -19.78 7.07 4.42
C LEU A 27 -20.43 8.26 3.72
N ASP A 28 -21.67 8.60 4.08
CA ASP A 28 -22.40 9.71 3.48
C ASP A 28 -21.83 11.08 3.91
N GLU A 29 -21.43 11.20 5.17
CA GLU A 29 -20.74 12.39 5.68
C GLU A 29 -19.36 12.57 5.01
N MET A 30 -18.58 11.49 4.89
CA MET A 30 -17.29 11.54 4.20
C MET A 30 -17.44 11.87 2.69
N CYS A 31 -18.50 11.37 2.07
CA CYS A 31 -18.88 11.69 0.69
C CYS A 31 -19.16 13.19 0.53
N SER A 32 -19.87 13.80 1.47
CA SER A 32 -20.18 15.23 1.51
C SER A 32 -18.91 16.08 1.73
N VAL A 33 -18.10 15.73 2.73
CA VAL A 33 -16.91 16.49 3.15
C VAL A 33 -15.78 16.44 2.11
N LEU A 34 -15.49 15.27 1.55
CA LEU A 34 -14.41 15.11 0.58
C LEU A 34 -14.87 15.24 -0.88
N LYS A 35 -16.18 15.35 -1.15
CA LYS A 35 -16.78 15.33 -2.49
C LYS A 35 -16.27 14.16 -3.34
N ILE A 36 -16.22 12.98 -2.73
CA ILE A 36 -15.78 11.73 -3.36
C ILE A 36 -16.95 10.75 -3.41
N GLY A 37 -17.05 9.96 -4.47
CA GLY A 37 -18.12 8.96 -4.59
C GLY A 37 -18.08 7.91 -3.47
N ARG A 38 -19.25 7.34 -3.14
CA ARG A 38 -19.44 6.34 -2.07
C ARG A 38 -18.53 5.11 -2.22
N SER A 39 -18.26 4.68 -3.46
CA SER A 39 -17.35 3.58 -3.78
C SER A 39 -15.90 3.91 -3.43
N THR A 40 -15.42 5.10 -3.78
CA THR A 40 -14.09 5.60 -3.45
C THR A 40 -13.93 5.82 -1.95
N ALA A 41 -14.98 6.31 -1.29
CA ALA A 41 -15.05 6.47 0.16
C ALA A 41 -14.89 5.12 0.88
N ARG A 42 -15.70 4.13 0.50
CA ARG A 42 -15.62 2.77 1.04
C ARG A 42 -14.23 2.17 0.81
N ARG A 43 -13.72 2.24 -0.42
CA ARG A 43 -12.39 1.72 -0.78
C ARG A 43 -11.30 2.30 0.10
N ARG A 44 -11.26 3.63 0.29
CA ARG A 44 -10.27 4.30 1.13
C ARG A 44 -10.35 3.91 2.60
N LEU A 45 -11.56 3.74 3.15
CA LEU A 45 -11.74 3.28 4.52
C LEU A 45 -11.36 1.81 4.69
N THR A 46 -11.64 0.93 3.72
CA THR A 46 -11.14 -0.46 3.75
C THR A 46 -9.63 -0.52 3.57
N GLU A 47 -9.04 0.25 2.65
CA GLU A 47 -7.59 0.28 2.45
C GLU A 47 -6.87 0.87 3.67
N ALA A 48 -7.48 1.83 4.38
CA ALA A 48 -6.92 2.36 5.62
C ALA A 48 -7.16 1.43 6.84
N GLY A 49 -8.28 0.70 6.86
CA GLY A 49 -8.63 -0.25 7.92
C GLY A 49 -7.82 -1.55 7.82
N THR A 50 -7.52 -1.97 6.59
CA THR A 50 -6.54 -3.02 6.34
C THR A 50 -5.17 -2.40 6.59
N GLN A 51 -4.53 -2.70 7.74
CA GLN A 51 -3.07 -2.54 7.89
C GLN A 51 -2.40 -2.91 6.56
N PRO A 52 -1.37 -2.16 6.11
CA PRO A 52 -0.82 -2.31 4.77
C PRO A 52 -0.64 -3.78 4.53
N ARG A 53 -1.50 -4.34 3.64
CA ARG A 53 -1.48 -5.75 3.29
C ARG A 53 -0.02 -6.04 3.05
N GLU A 54 0.56 -6.86 3.93
CA GLU A 54 1.99 -7.15 3.93
C GLU A 54 2.39 -7.25 2.46
N LEU A 55 3.24 -6.32 2.01
CA LEU A 55 3.78 -6.32 0.66
C LEU A 55 4.06 -7.79 0.34
N PRO A 56 3.45 -8.36 -0.72
CA PRO A 56 3.38 -9.80 -0.90
C PRO A 56 4.76 -10.37 -0.58
N ALA A 57 4.82 -11.18 0.49
CA ALA A 57 6.04 -11.55 1.19
C ALA A 57 7.19 -11.62 0.20
N ALA A 58 8.18 -10.73 0.36
CA ALA A 58 9.27 -10.51 -0.59
C ALA A 58 9.63 -11.85 -1.23
N ARG A 59 9.33 -12.00 -2.54
CA ARG A 59 9.44 -13.27 -3.27
C ARG A 59 10.68 -13.98 -2.77
N LYS A 60 10.55 -15.16 -2.13
CA LYS A 60 11.68 -15.91 -1.56
C LYS A 60 12.80 -15.92 -2.59
N THR A 61 13.82 -15.10 -2.37
CA THR A 61 14.93 -14.97 -3.29
C THR A 61 15.58 -16.34 -3.35
N ARG A 62 15.69 -16.91 -4.55
CA ARG A 62 16.33 -18.22 -4.72
C ARG A 62 17.71 -18.19 -4.06
N PRO A 63 18.10 -19.24 -3.32
CA PRO A 63 19.40 -19.29 -2.69
C PRO A 63 20.48 -19.08 -3.76
N LYS A 64 21.42 -18.17 -3.49
CA LYS A 64 22.51 -17.85 -4.41
C LYS A 64 23.40 -19.08 -4.55
N ARG A 65 23.46 -19.66 -5.75
CA ARG A 65 24.27 -20.86 -6.04
C ARG A 65 25.77 -20.56 -6.13
N TYR A 66 26.14 -19.32 -6.41
CA TYR A 66 27.51 -18.86 -6.61
C TYR A 66 27.89 -17.80 -5.56
N SER A 67 29.16 -17.76 -5.19
CA SER A 67 29.69 -16.77 -4.25
C SER A 67 29.66 -15.36 -4.89
N GLU A 68 29.63 -14.32 -4.05
CA GLU A 68 29.65 -12.93 -4.54
C GLU A 68 30.91 -12.63 -5.36
N GLN A 69 32.06 -13.23 -5.01
CA GLN A 69 33.32 -13.10 -5.76
C GLN A 69 33.20 -13.59 -7.20
N SER A 70 32.55 -14.74 -7.43
CA SER A 70 32.31 -15.25 -8.78
C SER A 70 31.41 -14.32 -9.59
N ARG A 71 30.47 -13.64 -8.93
CA ARG A 71 29.55 -12.69 -9.56
C ARG A 71 30.25 -11.39 -9.96
N GLU A 72 31.13 -10.86 -9.10
CA GLU A 72 31.93 -9.67 -9.42
C GLU A 72 32.83 -9.90 -10.64
N LEU A 73 33.45 -11.08 -10.73
CA LEU A 73 34.21 -11.48 -11.91
C LEU A 73 33.32 -11.54 -13.16
N LEU A 74 32.12 -12.12 -13.04
CA LEU A 74 31.19 -12.23 -14.16
C LEU A 74 30.71 -10.84 -14.65
N VAL A 75 30.42 -9.93 -13.72
CA VAL A 75 30.05 -8.54 -14.06
C VAL A 75 31.22 -7.82 -14.73
N ARG A 76 32.45 -8.03 -14.24
CA ARG A 76 33.64 -7.40 -14.82
C ARG A 76 33.95 -7.91 -16.22
N VAL A 77 33.78 -9.21 -16.47
CA VAL A 77 33.87 -9.79 -17.81
C VAL A 77 32.76 -9.25 -18.71
N TRP A 78 31.54 -9.19 -18.21
CA TRP A 78 30.40 -8.67 -18.97
C TRP A 78 30.57 -7.20 -19.37
N LEU A 79 31.06 -6.35 -18.47
CA LEU A 79 31.41 -4.96 -18.75
C LEU A 79 32.57 -4.83 -19.76
N MET A 80 33.52 -5.76 -19.76
CA MET A 80 34.60 -5.78 -20.75
C MET A 80 34.14 -6.25 -22.14
N MET A 81 33.01 -6.97 -22.22
CA MET A 81 32.48 -7.46 -23.50
C MET A 81 31.53 -6.44 -24.19
N ASP A 82 31.23 -5.29 -23.57
CA ASP A 82 30.38 -4.22 -24.13
C ASP A 82 29.02 -4.72 -24.69
N LEU A 83 28.39 -5.69 -24.01
CA LEU A 83 27.03 -6.11 -24.34
C LEU A 83 26.03 -5.27 -23.53
N PRO A 84 25.18 -4.45 -24.17
CA PRO A 84 24.14 -3.65 -23.50
C PRO A 84 23.06 -4.51 -22.83
#